data_AF-A0A8J3X7L7-F1
#
_entry.id   AF-A0A8J3X7L7-F1
#
_cell.length_a   1.000
_cell.length_b   1.000
_cell.length_c   1.000
_cell.angle_alpha   90.00
_cell.angle_beta   90.00
_cell.angle_gamma   90.00
#
_symmetry.space_group_name_H-M   'P 1'
#
loop_
_entity.id
_entity.type
_entity.pdbx_description
1 polymer ?
#
loop_
_entity_poly.entity_id
_entity_poly.type
_entity_poly.pdbx_seq_one_letter_code
_entity_poly.pdbx_strand_id
1 'polypeptide(L)'
;MIQEMSEDVADHRESGIERRGESMLPSAGVPRALLYTLTAAASIAVLAGCTSVTNASGAQSPQTLPGSAQPADVPTDDAPAAPETPSAPEAPSPPSVDPAQKPSPPAKPPAIPACATSQLKITQKAPDVGAGQLNMVLIFTNASKSVCTLSGYPGVSYVAEDGVQSGNAAERSGGSATTVMLKPGAAAVSKLHDSNGVGGYDPKQCALSPAQGLRIYPPNQKAAVFLPWKTTHCAGKTIHSLTVGPVGS
;
A
#
# COMPACT_ATOMS: atom_id res chain seq x y z
N MET A 1 15.14 -32.72 -73.73
CA MET A 1 14.04 -31.85 -74.20
C MET A 1 13.54 -31.14 -72.95
N ILE A 2 14.06 -29.95 -72.62
CA ILE A 2 13.72 -28.65 -73.25
C ILE A 2 12.24 -28.34 -72.93
N GLN A 3 11.82 -27.27 -72.26
CA GLN A 3 12.52 -26.11 -71.64
C GLN A 3 11.96 -25.95 -70.17
N GLU A 4 12.05 -24.88 -69.38
CA GLU A 4 12.24 -23.42 -69.60
C GLU A 4 12.99 -22.73 -68.42
N MET A 5 13.17 -21.41 -68.48
CA MET A 5 14.08 -20.53 -67.74
C MET A 5 13.41 -19.56 -66.72
N SER A 6 14.25 -18.85 -65.95
CA SER A 6 14.02 -17.71 -65.01
C SER A 6 14.25 -18.14 -63.54
N GLU A 7 15.46 -18.10 -62.97
CA GLU A 7 16.48 -17.03 -63.02
C GLU A 7 15.92 -15.66 -62.62
N ASP A 8 16.06 -15.32 -61.32
CA ASP A 8 16.32 -13.95 -60.91
C ASP A 8 17.54 -13.95 -59.97
N VAL A 9 18.59 -13.25 -60.41
CA VAL A 9 19.88 -13.09 -59.74
C VAL A 9 20.11 -11.60 -59.54
N ALA A 10 19.91 -11.12 -58.31
CA ALA A 10 20.35 -9.82 -57.80
C ALA A 10 20.07 -9.76 -56.28
N ASP A 11 20.85 -9.09 -55.42
CA ASP A 11 22.18 -8.51 -55.54
C ASP A 11 22.83 -8.66 -54.15
N HIS A 12 23.89 -9.45 -54.02
CA HIS A 12 24.66 -9.51 -52.77
C HIS A 12 25.63 -8.32 -52.73
N ARG A 13 25.10 -7.12 -52.46
CA ARG A 13 25.93 -5.94 -52.23
C ARG A 13 26.32 -5.84 -50.77
N GLU A 14 27.57 -6.19 -50.50
CA GLU A 14 28.27 -5.63 -49.36
C GLU A 14 28.22 -4.10 -49.40
N SER A 15 27.87 -3.50 -48.27
CA SER A 15 28.30 -2.15 -47.94
C SER A 15 28.75 -2.17 -46.50
N GLY A 16 30.07 -2.35 -46.34
CA GLY A 16 30.71 -2.33 -45.04
C GLY A 16 30.46 -0.99 -44.36
N ILE A 17 29.83 -1.02 -43.20
CA ILE A 17 29.90 0.09 -42.26
C ILE A 17 31.18 -0.11 -41.46
N GLU A 18 32.21 0.65 -41.84
CA GLU A 18 33.44 0.80 -41.07
C GLU A 18 33.09 1.01 -39.60
N ARG A 19 33.64 0.16 -38.73
CA ARG A 19 33.77 0.49 -37.31
C ARG A 19 34.78 1.63 -37.21
N ARG A 20 34.31 2.88 -37.38
CA ARG A 20 35.12 4.05 -37.05
C ARG A 20 35.51 3.93 -35.58
N GLY A 21 36.81 3.74 -35.35
CA GLY A 21 37.37 3.76 -34.02
C GLY A 21 37.21 5.16 -33.45
N GLU A 22 36.39 5.30 -32.42
CA GLU A 22 36.53 6.42 -31.50
C GLU A 22 37.75 6.14 -30.62
N SER A 23 38.74 7.02 -30.73
CA SER A 23 40.04 6.86 -30.09
C SER A 23 39.92 6.67 -28.59
N MET A 24 40.34 5.50 -28.10
CA MET A 24 40.73 5.34 -26.70
C MET A 24 41.86 6.32 -26.40
N LEU A 25 41.54 7.39 -25.69
CA LEU A 25 42.53 8.27 -25.09
C LEU A 25 43.37 7.46 -24.09
N PRO A 26 44.71 7.41 -24.22
CA PRO A 26 45.56 6.69 -23.28
C PRO A 26 45.62 7.47 -21.96
N SER A 27 44.82 7.07 -20.98
CA SER A 27 44.99 7.55 -19.61
C SER A 27 46.30 7.00 -19.05
N ALA A 28 47.19 7.89 -18.61
CA ALA A 28 48.54 7.54 -18.20
C ALA A 28 48.55 6.56 -17.02
N GLY A 29 49.39 5.53 -17.11
CA GLY A 29 49.48 4.49 -16.10
C GLY A 29 50.04 5.00 -14.77
N VAL A 30 49.39 4.60 -13.67
CA VAL A 30 49.97 4.66 -12.32
C VAL A 30 50.17 3.21 -11.84
N PRO A 31 51.38 2.65 -11.93
CA PRO A 31 51.65 1.32 -11.40
C PRO A 31 51.82 1.43 -9.89
N ARG A 32 50.84 0.98 -9.11
CA ARG A 32 51.00 0.82 -7.66
C ARG A 32 50.47 -0.53 -7.16
N ALA A 33 51.35 -1.51 -7.36
CA ALA A 33 51.65 -2.66 -6.52
C ALA A 33 50.49 -3.25 -5.68
N LEU A 34 50.19 -4.51 -5.98
CA LEU A 34 49.60 -5.43 -5.00
C LEU A 34 50.45 -5.42 -3.72
N LEU A 35 49.81 -5.18 -2.59
CA LEU A 35 50.32 -5.52 -1.26
C LEU A 35 49.30 -6.43 -0.58
N TYR A 36 49.44 -7.73 -0.82
CA TYR A 36 48.83 -8.76 0.00
C TYR A 36 49.51 -8.76 1.37
N THR A 37 48.79 -8.33 2.41
CA THR A 37 49.20 -8.58 3.79
C THR A 37 48.36 -9.72 4.37
N LEU A 38 48.93 -10.93 4.37
CA LEU A 38 48.45 -11.98 5.27
C LEU A 38 48.76 -11.56 6.71
N THR A 39 47.74 -11.56 7.57
CA THR A 39 47.93 -11.66 9.02
C THR A 39 47.02 -12.76 9.57
N ALA A 40 47.66 -13.85 10.01
CA ALA A 40 46.98 -14.96 10.66
C ALA A 40 47.35 -14.98 12.16
N ALA A 41 46.35 -14.86 13.02
CA ALA A 41 46.38 -15.19 14.45
C ALA A 41 44.92 -15.34 14.92
N ALA A 42 44.41 -16.54 15.16
CA ALA A 42 44.63 -17.38 16.35
C ALA A 42 43.67 -17.06 17.51
N SER A 43 42.46 -17.64 17.40
CA SER A 43 41.65 -18.30 18.43
C SER A 43 41.74 -17.87 19.91
N ILE A 44 40.62 -17.44 20.48
CA ILE A 44 40.11 -17.95 21.79
C ILE A 44 38.59 -18.15 21.67
N ALA A 45 38.11 -19.34 22.03
CA ALA A 45 36.68 -19.62 22.23
C ALA A 45 36.35 -19.60 23.73
N VAL A 46 35.20 -19.02 24.10
CA VAL A 46 34.64 -19.17 25.46
C VAL A 46 33.15 -19.50 25.36
N LEU A 47 32.79 -20.69 25.85
CA LEU A 47 31.40 -21.10 26.08
C LEU A 47 30.97 -20.67 27.49
N ALA A 48 29.92 -19.85 27.59
CA ALA A 48 28.99 -19.76 28.73
C ALA A 48 27.93 -18.69 28.38
N GLY A 49 26.63 -18.88 28.59
CA GLY A 49 25.86 -20.06 29.00
C GLY A 49 24.38 -19.67 29.02
N CYS A 50 23.48 -20.55 28.57
CA CYS A 50 22.04 -20.25 28.57
C CYS A 50 21.47 -20.36 29.98
N THR A 51 20.96 -19.27 30.55
CA THR A 51 20.08 -19.31 31.74
C THR A 51 18.64 -19.15 31.30
N SER A 52 17.91 -20.26 31.30
CA SER A 52 16.48 -20.31 30.96
C SER A 52 15.67 -19.56 32.01
N VAL A 53 14.98 -18.49 31.62
CA VAL A 53 14.05 -17.78 32.52
C VAL A 53 12.72 -18.54 32.55
N THR A 54 12.55 -19.41 33.53
CA THR A 54 11.29 -20.13 33.78
C THR A 54 10.29 -19.23 34.51
N ASN A 55 9.45 -18.50 33.77
CA ASN A 55 8.27 -17.84 34.34
C ASN A 55 7.01 -18.62 33.97
N ALA A 56 6.56 -19.46 34.91
CA ALA A 56 5.30 -20.18 34.82
C ALA A 56 4.13 -19.36 35.39
N SER A 57 2.92 -19.71 34.94
CA SER A 57 1.65 -19.50 35.64
C SER A 57 1.12 -18.06 35.78
N GLY A 58 0.18 -17.70 34.90
CA GLY A 58 -0.59 -16.45 34.99
C GLY A 58 -1.80 -16.40 34.04
N ALA A 59 -2.38 -17.55 33.66
CA ALA A 59 -3.52 -17.58 32.75
C ALA A 59 -4.82 -17.19 33.49
N GLN A 60 -5.30 -15.96 33.25
CA GLN A 60 -6.66 -15.55 33.57
C GLN A 60 -7.45 -15.36 32.27
N SER A 61 -8.56 -16.07 32.14
CA SER A 61 -9.57 -15.83 31.09
C SER A 61 -10.93 -16.27 31.63
N PRO A 62 -11.89 -15.34 31.80
CA PRO A 62 -13.26 -15.70 32.16
C PRO A 62 -13.93 -16.49 31.05
N GLN A 63 -14.67 -17.52 31.44
CA GLN A 63 -15.57 -18.27 30.57
C GLN A 63 -16.81 -17.42 30.24
N THR A 64 -17.22 -17.40 28.97
CA THR A 64 -18.61 -17.11 28.59
C THR A 64 -19.04 -18.09 27.50
N LEU A 65 -20.08 -18.86 27.80
CA LEU A 65 -20.63 -19.92 26.95
C LEU A 65 -21.50 -19.37 25.82
N PRO A 66 -21.64 -20.09 24.70
CA PRO A 66 -22.54 -19.70 23.61
C PRO A 66 -23.99 -20.02 23.95
N GLY A 67 -24.89 -19.08 23.67
CA GLY A 67 -26.35 -19.29 23.68
C GLY A 67 -26.91 -19.23 22.27
N SER A 68 -27.51 -20.32 21.80
CA SER A 68 -28.31 -20.36 20.56
C SER A 68 -29.49 -21.29 20.76
N ALA A 69 -30.70 -20.74 20.65
CA ALA A 69 -31.96 -21.47 20.58
C ALA A 69 -33.01 -20.63 19.82
N GLN A 70 -33.90 -21.32 19.12
CA GLN A 70 -34.91 -20.88 18.13
C GLN A 70 -36.08 -21.90 18.24
N PRO A 71 -37.29 -21.72 17.67
CA PRO A 71 -38.23 -20.58 17.53
C PRO A 71 -39.63 -20.89 18.19
N ALA A 72 -40.70 -20.22 17.70
CA ALA A 72 -42.16 -20.44 17.91
C ALA A 72 -42.76 -19.85 19.22
N ASP A 73 -44.01 -19.34 19.28
CA ASP A 73 -45.22 -19.53 18.45
C ASP A 73 -46.05 -18.25 18.17
N VAL A 74 -47.05 -18.37 17.27
CA VAL A 74 -48.13 -17.42 16.88
C VAL A 74 -49.47 -17.79 17.58
N PRO A 75 -50.49 -16.90 17.79
CA PRO A 75 -51.44 -16.41 16.75
C PRO A 75 -52.02 -14.97 16.94
N THR A 76 -52.34 -14.23 15.85
CA THR A 76 -53.69 -13.96 15.24
C THR A 76 -54.72 -13.17 16.06
N ASP A 77 -55.12 -11.99 15.54
CA ASP A 77 -56.50 -11.46 15.41
C ASP A 77 -56.41 -10.29 14.40
N ASP A 78 -56.86 -10.43 13.15
CA ASP A 78 -58.20 -10.16 12.59
C ASP A 78 -58.49 -8.66 12.28
N ALA A 79 -59.50 -8.40 11.44
CA ALA A 79 -59.65 -7.18 10.62
C ALA A 79 -60.64 -6.16 11.28
N PRO A 80 -61.16 -5.07 10.64
CA PRO A 80 -61.38 -4.82 9.21
C PRO A 80 -61.03 -3.41 8.66
N ALA A 81 -61.18 -3.24 7.35
CA ALA A 81 -61.06 -1.96 6.64
C ALA A 81 -62.43 -1.34 6.31
N ALA A 82 -62.55 -0.01 6.43
CA ALA A 82 -63.54 0.88 5.76
C ALA A 82 -63.35 2.33 6.26
N PRO A 83 -63.91 3.37 5.60
CA PRO A 83 -63.94 3.62 4.16
C PRO A 83 -63.43 5.05 3.81
N GLU A 84 -63.12 5.32 2.54
CA GLU A 84 -62.90 6.70 2.07
C GLU A 84 -64.23 7.48 1.91
N THR A 85 -64.23 8.77 2.24
CA THR A 85 -65.29 9.74 1.90
C THR A 85 -64.71 11.18 1.90
N PRO A 86 -65.32 12.18 1.22
CA PRO A 86 -64.54 13.13 0.42
C PRO A 86 -64.36 14.53 1.01
N SER A 87 -63.58 15.34 0.30
CA SER A 87 -63.22 16.74 0.57
C SER A 87 -64.38 17.66 0.99
N ALA A 88 -64.11 18.54 1.95
CA ALA A 88 -64.90 19.74 2.25
C ALA A 88 -64.05 21.01 2.06
N PRO A 89 -64.64 22.18 1.74
CA PRO A 89 -63.89 23.34 1.26
C PRO A 89 -63.17 24.18 2.33
N GLU A 90 -62.22 24.95 1.84
CA GLU A 90 -61.27 25.82 2.55
C GLU A 90 -61.94 26.96 3.36
N ALA A 91 -61.38 27.27 4.53
CA ALA A 91 -61.72 28.46 5.33
C ALA A 91 -60.46 29.31 5.57
N PRO A 92 -60.51 30.65 5.42
CA PRO A 92 -59.31 31.48 5.54
C PRO A 92 -58.79 31.53 6.97
N SER A 93 -57.52 31.18 7.18
CA SER A 93 -56.83 31.40 8.45
C SER A 93 -56.29 32.84 8.55
N PRO A 94 -56.35 33.50 9.73
CA PRO A 94 -55.78 34.83 9.90
C PRO A 94 -54.25 34.82 9.81
N PRO A 95 -53.60 35.96 9.47
CA PRO A 95 -52.15 36.03 9.36
C PRO A 95 -51.48 35.78 10.72
N SER A 96 -50.66 34.72 10.80
CA SER A 96 -49.83 34.45 11.97
C SER A 96 -48.68 35.44 12.04
N VAL A 97 -48.46 36.04 13.21
CA VAL A 97 -47.38 37.02 13.43
C VAL A 97 -46.08 36.27 13.72
N ASP A 98 -45.05 36.51 12.91
CA ASP A 98 -43.78 35.77 12.94
C ASP A 98 -43.02 35.99 14.27
N PRO A 99 -42.75 34.95 15.09
CA PRO A 99 -42.01 35.11 16.32
C PRO A 99 -40.53 35.42 16.07
N ALA A 100 -40.09 36.59 16.53
CA ALA A 100 -38.74 37.14 16.32
C ALA A 100 -37.62 36.09 16.37
N GLN A 101 -36.94 35.92 15.23
CA GLN A 101 -35.96 34.87 15.01
C GLN A 101 -34.77 34.98 15.99
N LYS A 102 -34.61 33.97 16.85
CA LYS A 102 -33.50 33.86 17.81
C LYS A 102 -32.16 33.87 17.06
N PRO A 103 -31.13 34.62 17.53
CA PRO A 103 -29.82 34.65 16.89
C PRO A 103 -29.24 33.24 16.72
N SER A 104 -28.91 32.87 15.48
CA SER A 104 -28.29 31.58 15.19
C SER A 104 -26.83 31.58 15.69
N PRO A 105 -26.31 30.45 16.22
CA PRO A 105 -24.92 30.37 16.66
C PRO A 105 -23.92 30.71 15.54
N PRO A 106 -22.75 31.29 15.85
CA PRO A 106 -21.72 31.55 14.85
C PRO A 106 -21.35 30.28 14.09
N ALA A 107 -21.35 30.35 12.76
CA ALA A 107 -20.98 29.23 11.91
C ALA A 107 -19.51 28.83 12.16
N LYS A 108 -19.27 27.53 12.42
CA LYS A 108 -17.91 27.00 12.56
C LYS A 108 -17.13 27.20 11.25
N PRO A 109 -15.86 27.63 11.29
CA PRO A 109 -15.04 27.73 10.09
C PRO A 109 -15.00 26.42 9.30
N PRO A 110 -15.01 26.45 7.96
CA PRO A 110 -14.96 25.25 7.14
C PRO A 110 -13.66 24.47 7.41
N ALA A 111 -13.79 23.17 7.65
CA ALA A 111 -12.66 22.30 7.88
C ALA A 111 -11.88 22.06 6.56
N ILE A 112 -10.56 22.00 6.63
CA ILE A 112 -9.72 21.64 5.48
C ILE A 112 -10.01 20.18 5.11
N PRO A 113 -10.39 19.88 3.85
CA PRO A 113 -10.76 18.53 3.44
C PRO A 113 -9.56 17.58 3.44
N ALA A 114 -9.83 16.27 3.50
CA ALA A 114 -8.82 15.25 3.24
C ALA A 114 -8.37 15.31 1.77
N CYS A 115 -7.10 15.00 1.51
CA CYS A 115 -6.57 14.92 0.15
C CYS A 115 -7.20 13.73 -0.59
N ALA A 116 -7.87 14.01 -1.72
CA ALA A 116 -8.33 12.97 -2.64
C ALA A 116 -7.14 12.36 -3.38
N THR A 117 -7.22 11.08 -3.79
CA THR A 117 -6.12 10.44 -4.56
C THR A 117 -5.78 11.21 -5.84
N SER A 118 -6.77 11.81 -6.52
CA SER A 118 -6.56 12.65 -7.71
C SER A 118 -5.81 13.96 -7.46
N GLN A 119 -5.67 14.40 -6.21
CA GLN A 119 -4.86 15.56 -5.82
C GLN A 119 -3.42 15.17 -5.46
N LEU A 120 -3.10 13.88 -5.37
CA LEU A 120 -1.83 13.37 -4.88
C LEU A 120 -0.99 12.75 -5.99
N LYS A 121 0.24 13.22 -6.15
CA LYS A 121 1.29 12.46 -6.83
C LYS A 121 1.94 11.55 -5.79
N ILE A 122 1.81 10.24 -5.96
CA ILE A 122 2.44 9.24 -5.10
C ILE A 122 3.69 8.71 -5.80
N THR A 123 4.80 8.62 -5.07
CA THR A 123 6.08 8.06 -5.54
C THR A 123 6.76 7.28 -4.42
N GLN A 124 7.82 6.54 -4.74
CA GLN A 124 8.65 5.84 -3.75
C GLN A 124 10.12 6.23 -3.93
N LYS A 125 10.88 6.27 -2.83
CA LYS A 125 12.36 6.24 -2.91
C LYS A 125 12.85 4.84 -3.29
N ALA A 126 14.06 4.76 -3.83
CA ALA A 126 14.76 3.48 -3.95
C ALA A 126 14.86 2.83 -2.55
N PRO A 127 14.67 1.50 -2.43
CA PRO A 127 14.71 0.82 -1.15
C PRO A 127 16.14 0.68 -0.63
N ASP A 128 16.26 0.75 0.69
CA ASP A 128 17.43 0.34 1.45
C ASP A 128 17.32 -1.17 1.76
N VAL A 129 18.41 -1.91 1.58
CA VAL A 129 18.44 -3.38 1.72
C VAL A 129 19.24 -3.75 2.96
N GLY A 130 18.59 -4.41 3.93
CA GLY A 130 19.21 -4.74 5.22
C GLY A 130 18.72 -6.07 5.78
N ALA A 131 19.65 -6.99 6.07
CA ALA A 131 19.35 -8.33 6.58
C ALA A 131 18.30 -9.11 5.76
N GLY A 132 18.31 -8.92 4.43
CA GLY A 132 17.32 -9.45 3.49
C GLY A 132 16.11 -8.54 3.28
N GLN A 133 15.72 -7.74 4.27
CA GLN A 133 14.53 -6.88 4.20
C GLN A 133 14.73 -5.67 3.30
N LEU A 134 13.62 -5.15 2.79
CA LEU A 134 13.56 -4.00 1.90
C LEU A 134 12.79 -2.86 2.58
N ASN A 135 13.50 -1.80 2.95
CA ASN A 135 12.93 -0.62 3.59
C ASN A 135 12.77 0.51 2.57
N MET A 136 11.57 1.06 2.42
CA MET A 136 11.31 2.15 1.47
C MET A 136 10.44 3.26 2.08
N VAL A 137 10.40 4.39 1.38
CA VAL A 137 9.59 5.55 1.77
C VAL A 137 8.64 5.89 0.64
N LEU A 138 7.34 5.81 0.91
CA LEU A 138 6.27 6.34 0.07
C LEU A 138 6.16 7.84 0.31
N ILE A 139 6.08 8.62 -0.77
CA ILE A 139 5.99 10.08 -0.76
C ILE A 139 4.66 10.48 -1.39
N PHE A 140 3.84 11.23 -0.66
CA PHE A 140 2.52 11.73 -1.06
C PHE A 140 2.61 13.24 -1.25
N THR A 141 2.83 13.71 -2.48
CA THR A 141 2.92 15.14 -2.80
C THR A 141 1.56 15.68 -3.24
N ASN A 142 1.09 16.78 -2.66
CA ASN A 142 -0.08 17.49 -3.16
C ASN A 142 0.25 18.18 -4.49
N ALA A 143 -0.27 17.64 -5.58
CA ALA A 143 -0.12 18.16 -6.94
C ALA A 143 -1.26 19.11 -7.36
N SER A 144 -2.23 19.36 -6.48
CA SER A 144 -3.33 20.30 -6.72
C SER A 144 -2.95 21.74 -6.33
N LYS A 145 -3.84 22.69 -6.63
CA LYS A 145 -3.74 24.10 -6.20
C LYS A 145 -4.40 24.38 -4.84
N SER A 146 -5.06 23.39 -4.24
CA SER A 146 -5.82 23.52 -3.00
C SER A 146 -5.06 22.95 -1.81
N VAL A 147 -5.23 23.52 -0.61
CA VAL A 147 -4.72 22.92 0.62
C VAL A 147 -5.62 21.75 1.02
N CYS A 148 -5.01 20.62 1.39
CA CYS A 148 -5.73 19.44 1.88
C CYS A 148 -4.99 18.79 3.07
N THR A 149 -5.60 17.81 3.72
CA THR A 149 -4.99 17.09 4.86
C THR A 149 -4.81 15.60 4.59
N LEU A 150 -3.77 15.00 5.17
CA LEU A 150 -3.49 13.57 5.13
C LEU A 150 -3.33 13.07 6.57
N SER A 151 -4.04 12.03 6.96
CA SER A 151 -4.05 11.53 8.35
C SER A 151 -4.38 10.04 8.40
N GLY A 152 -3.61 9.27 9.16
CA GLY A 152 -3.75 7.81 9.25
C GLY A 152 -2.66 7.05 8.52
N TYR A 153 -3.00 5.87 8.02
CA TYR A 153 -2.09 4.94 7.34
C TYR A 153 -2.55 4.74 5.89
N PRO A 154 -1.65 4.71 4.90
CA PRO A 154 -2.01 4.27 3.57
C PRO A 154 -2.30 2.76 3.57
N GLY A 155 -3.22 2.32 2.72
CA GLY A 155 -3.39 0.90 2.43
C GLY A 155 -2.37 0.49 1.38
N VAL A 156 -1.62 -0.59 1.60
CA VAL A 156 -0.63 -1.09 0.63
C VAL A 156 -0.79 -2.61 0.48
N SER A 157 -0.61 -3.13 -0.73
CA SER A 157 -0.60 -4.57 -1.01
C SER A 157 0.27 -4.86 -2.24
N TYR A 158 0.88 -6.04 -2.32
CA TYR A 158 1.50 -6.48 -3.57
C TYR A 158 0.43 -6.70 -4.64
N VAL A 159 0.85 -6.57 -5.89
CA VAL A 159 0.08 -7.03 -7.04
C VAL A 159 0.93 -7.91 -7.94
N ALA A 160 0.28 -8.90 -8.55
CA ALA A 160 0.84 -9.73 -9.61
C ALA A 160 0.90 -8.93 -10.93
N GLU A 161 1.11 -9.64 -12.04
CA GLU A 161 0.71 -9.15 -13.36
C GLU A 161 -0.79 -8.82 -13.39
N ASP A 162 -1.25 -8.01 -14.36
CA ASP A 162 -2.59 -7.41 -14.47
C ASP A 162 -3.02 -6.44 -13.33
N GLY A 163 -2.36 -6.47 -12.18
CA GLY A 163 -2.65 -5.61 -11.04
C GLY A 163 -3.58 -6.24 -9.98
N VAL A 164 -3.98 -7.50 -10.11
CA VAL A 164 -4.65 -8.30 -9.07
C VAL A 164 -3.76 -8.38 -7.82
N GLN A 165 -4.38 -8.25 -6.64
CA GLN A 165 -3.67 -8.31 -5.37
C GLN A 165 -3.08 -9.70 -5.12
N SER A 166 -1.81 -9.74 -4.73
CA SER A 166 -1.12 -10.96 -4.29
C SER A 166 -0.85 -10.89 -2.78
N GLY A 167 -1.17 -11.98 -2.07
CA GLY A 167 -1.01 -12.05 -0.62
C GLY A 167 -1.88 -11.05 0.18
N ASN A 168 -1.55 -10.92 1.46
CA ASN A 168 -2.25 -10.03 2.37
C ASN A 168 -1.82 -8.56 2.20
N ALA A 169 -2.73 -7.66 2.57
CA ALA A 169 -2.41 -6.24 2.69
C ALA A 169 -1.41 -5.98 3.84
N ALA A 170 -0.72 -4.86 3.76
CA ALA A 170 0.25 -4.42 4.76
C ALA A 170 -0.39 -4.25 6.15
N GLU A 171 0.26 -4.83 7.16
CA GLU A 171 -0.05 -4.51 8.55
C GLU A 171 0.35 -3.07 8.86
N ARG A 172 -0.38 -2.43 9.78
CA ARG A 172 -0.01 -1.11 10.28
C ARG A 172 1.09 -1.28 11.33
N SER A 173 2.22 -0.61 11.15
CA SER A 173 3.22 -0.53 12.23
C SER A 173 2.63 0.20 13.43
N GLY A 174 3.30 0.08 14.59
CA GLY A 174 3.05 1.01 15.69
C GLY A 174 3.33 2.47 15.32
N GLY A 175 2.83 3.38 16.15
CA GLY A 175 2.97 4.83 15.98
C GLY A 175 1.61 5.55 16.00
N SER A 176 1.62 6.80 16.45
CA SER A 176 0.43 7.66 16.42
C SER A 176 0.36 8.40 15.10
N ALA A 177 -0.76 8.27 14.38
CA ALA A 177 -1.00 9.07 13.19
C ALA A 177 -1.30 10.52 13.56
N THR A 178 -0.60 11.47 12.93
CA THR A 178 -0.90 12.90 13.02
C THR A 178 -1.56 13.37 11.73
N THR A 179 -2.27 14.50 11.80
CA THR A 179 -2.85 15.12 10.60
C THR A 179 -1.84 16.07 9.98
N VAL A 180 -1.33 15.71 8.81
CA VAL A 180 -0.39 16.53 8.02
C VAL A 180 -1.19 17.43 7.08
N MET A 181 -0.97 18.75 7.13
CA MET A 181 -1.56 19.71 6.20
C MET A 181 -0.65 19.90 4.99
N LEU A 182 -1.12 19.54 3.79
CA LEU A 182 -0.39 19.66 2.55
C LEU A 182 -0.85 20.88 1.75
N LYS A 183 0.00 21.91 1.73
CA LYS A 183 -0.07 23.01 0.74
C LYS A 183 0.27 22.47 -0.66
N PRO A 184 -0.07 23.18 -1.75
CA PRO A 184 0.41 22.86 -3.09
C PRO A 184 1.93 22.63 -3.12
N GLY A 185 2.37 21.52 -3.71
CA GLY A 185 3.78 21.10 -3.77
C GLY A 185 4.36 20.50 -2.48
N ALA A 186 3.68 20.61 -1.32
CA ALA A 186 4.12 19.99 -0.09
C ALA A 186 3.91 18.47 -0.12
N ALA A 187 4.69 17.73 0.67
CA ALA A 187 4.63 16.27 0.74
C ALA A 187 4.49 15.76 2.18
N ALA A 188 3.85 14.59 2.31
CA ALA A 188 3.93 13.72 3.47
C ALA A 188 4.65 12.42 3.09
N VAL A 189 5.21 11.72 4.07
CA VAL A 189 5.91 10.44 3.89
C VAL A 189 5.30 9.35 4.76
N SER A 190 5.38 8.10 4.30
CA SER A 190 5.11 6.89 5.09
C SER A 190 6.21 5.86 4.81
N LYS A 191 6.67 5.18 5.86
CA LYS A 191 7.62 4.07 5.74
C LYS A 191 6.88 2.80 5.35
N LEU A 192 7.46 2.03 4.44
CA LEU A 192 6.98 0.69 4.07
C LEU A 192 8.15 -0.29 4.21
N HIS A 193 7.91 -1.40 4.88
CA HIS A 193 8.85 -2.51 5.06
C HIS A 193 8.32 -3.74 4.32
N ASP A 194 9.12 -4.29 3.42
CA ASP A 194 8.89 -5.56 2.72
C ASP A 194 9.84 -6.62 3.31
N SER A 195 9.27 -7.75 3.75
CA SER A 195 10.00 -8.85 4.39
C SER A 195 10.68 -9.84 3.41
N ASN A 196 10.72 -9.51 2.12
CA ASN A 196 11.18 -10.26 0.95
C ASN A 196 10.59 -11.66 0.71
N GLY A 197 9.95 -12.27 1.71
CA GLY A 197 9.36 -13.62 1.63
C GLY A 197 10.35 -14.79 1.56
N VAL A 198 11.65 -14.58 1.28
CA VAL A 198 12.61 -15.61 0.88
C VAL A 198 13.12 -16.47 2.04
N GLY A 199 13.08 -15.97 3.28
CA GLY A 199 13.66 -16.65 4.45
C GLY A 199 12.75 -16.69 5.67
N GLY A 200 12.87 -17.75 6.47
CA GLY A 200 12.21 -17.88 7.79
C GLY A 200 10.77 -18.38 7.79
N TYR A 201 10.24 -18.83 6.65
CA TYR A 201 8.85 -19.30 6.53
C TYR A 201 8.74 -20.83 6.34
N ASP A 202 7.69 -21.45 6.88
CA ASP A 202 7.32 -22.83 6.56
C ASP A 202 6.82 -22.92 5.11
N PRO A 203 7.43 -23.75 4.23
CA PRO A 203 6.97 -23.95 2.84
C PRO A 203 5.51 -24.38 2.72
N LYS A 204 4.89 -24.98 3.76
CA LYS A 204 3.46 -25.32 3.78
C LYS A 204 2.55 -24.13 4.03
N GLN A 205 3.07 -23.07 4.66
CA GLN A 205 2.34 -21.84 4.97
C GLN A 205 2.64 -20.73 3.96
N CYS A 206 3.72 -20.86 3.19
CA CYS A 206 4.27 -19.81 2.34
C CYS A 206 4.35 -20.21 0.87
N ALA A 207 3.42 -19.69 0.06
CA ALA A 207 3.56 -19.71 -1.39
C ALA A 207 4.43 -18.53 -1.85
N LEU A 208 5.71 -18.77 -2.13
CA LEU A 208 6.59 -17.77 -2.74
C LEU A 208 5.99 -17.32 -4.09
N SER A 209 5.67 -16.04 -4.18
CA SER A 209 4.94 -15.45 -5.31
C SER A 209 5.65 -14.20 -5.83
N PRO A 210 5.73 -13.98 -7.15
CA PRO A 210 6.27 -12.75 -7.70
C PRO A 210 5.31 -11.58 -7.46
N ALA A 211 5.84 -10.43 -7.04
CA ALA A 211 5.18 -9.13 -7.13
C ALA A 211 5.70 -8.40 -8.38
N GLN A 212 4.80 -7.75 -9.11
CA GLN A 212 5.15 -6.82 -10.19
C GLN A 212 5.00 -5.35 -9.75
N GLY A 213 4.18 -5.09 -8.74
CA GLY A 213 3.92 -3.76 -8.22
C GLY A 213 3.36 -3.74 -6.81
N LEU A 214 3.14 -2.51 -6.33
CA LEU A 214 2.37 -2.20 -5.13
C LEU A 214 1.10 -1.46 -5.54
N ARG A 215 -0.05 -1.86 -4.99
CA ARG A 215 -1.30 -1.10 -5.00
C ARG A 215 -1.36 -0.25 -3.74
N ILE A 216 -1.43 1.07 -3.88
CA ILE A 216 -1.35 2.04 -2.78
C ILE A 216 -2.61 2.89 -2.73
N TYR A 217 -3.31 2.86 -1.60
CA TYR A 217 -4.42 3.75 -1.26
C TYR A 217 -3.92 4.83 -0.29
N PRO A 218 -4.05 6.13 -0.60
CA PRO A 218 -3.83 7.18 0.40
C PRO A 218 -4.73 6.99 1.64
N PRO A 219 -4.34 7.51 2.81
CA PRO A 219 -5.17 7.41 4.02
C PRO A 219 -6.60 7.89 3.77
N ASN A 220 -7.56 7.03 4.15
CA ASN A 220 -9.01 7.25 4.02
C ASN A 220 -9.53 7.41 2.56
N GLN A 221 -8.75 6.99 1.54
CA GLN A 221 -9.17 6.98 0.14
C GLN A 221 -9.44 5.56 -0.37
N LYS A 222 -10.37 5.45 -1.34
CA LYS A 222 -10.71 4.20 -2.04
C LYS A 222 -10.18 4.11 -3.47
N ALA A 223 -9.58 5.19 -3.99
CA ALA A 223 -8.88 5.17 -5.28
C ALA A 223 -7.41 4.87 -5.05
N ALA A 224 -6.85 3.91 -5.79
CA ALA A 224 -5.47 3.47 -5.68
C ALA A 224 -4.55 4.11 -6.74
N VAL A 225 -3.26 4.14 -6.44
CA VAL A 225 -2.17 4.33 -7.39
C VAL A 225 -1.32 3.05 -7.39
N PHE A 226 -0.77 2.69 -8.54
CA PHE A 226 0.12 1.54 -8.68
C PHE A 226 1.56 2.03 -8.88
N LEU A 227 2.51 1.47 -8.14
CA LEU A 227 3.95 1.74 -8.30
C LEU A 227 4.69 0.43 -8.64
N PRO A 228 5.76 0.48 -9.46
CA PRO A 228 6.54 -0.70 -9.83
C PRO A 228 7.31 -1.24 -8.62
N TRP A 229 7.22 -2.55 -8.41
CA TRP A 229 7.86 -3.23 -7.28
C TRP A 229 8.07 -4.70 -7.64
N LYS A 230 9.26 -4.99 -8.18
CA LYS A 230 9.62 -6.32 -8.67
C LYS A 230 10.39 -7.07 -7.59
N THR A 231 9.67 -7.83 -6.78
CA THR A 231 10.22 -8.67 -5.71
C THR A 231 9.55 -10.04 -5.72
N THR A 232 10.08 -10.95 -4.90
CA THR A 232 9.30 -12.10 -4.43
C THR A 232 8.69 -11.73 -3.08
N HIS A 233 7.57 -12.34 -2.70
CA HIS A 233 6.99 -12.23 -1.37
C HIS A 233 6.33 -13.55 -0.97
N CYS A 234 6.00 -13.68 0.32
CA CYS A 234 5.30 -14.83 0.85
C CYS A 234 3.78 -14.62 0.80
N ALA A 235 3.07 -15.35 -0.07
CA ALA A 235 1.61 -15.33 -0.14
C ALA A 235 1.02 -16.45 0.77
N GLY A 236 1.06 -16.24 2.08
CA GLY A 236 0.43 -17.13 3.06
C GLY A 236 -0.84 -16.53 3.67
N LYS A 237 -1.85 -17.36 3.98
CA LYS A 237 -3.17 -16.88 4.49
C LYS A 237 -3.05 -15.97 5.72
N THR A 238 -2.12 -16.25 6.62
CA THR A 238 -1.88 -15.51 7.87
C THR A 238 -0.54 -14.76 7.87
N ILE A 239 0.11 -14.63 6.71
CA ILE A 239 1.44 -14.01 6.59
C ILE A 239 1.29 -12.62 5.99
N HIS A 240 1.80 -11.62 6.69
CA HIS A 240 1.87 -10.23 6.24
C HIS A 240 3.32 -9.88 5.93
N SER A 241 3.71 -10.02 4.65
CA SER A 241 5.05 -9.64 4.18
C SER A 241 5.26 -8.13 3.99
N LEU A 242 4.25 -7.31 4.32
CA LEU A 242 4.34 -5.85 4.30
C LEU A 242 3.94 -5.27 5.66
N THR A 243 4.67 -4.26 6.11
CA THR A 243 4.28 -3.42 7.25
C THR A 243 4.42 -1.95 6.87
N VAL A 244 3.42 -1.12 7.16
CA VAL A 244 3.34 0.28 6.74
C VAL A 244 3.10 1.23 7.91
N GLY A 245 3.84 2.34 7.94
CA GLY A 245 3.74 3.36 8.98
C GLY A 245 2.66 4.41 8.71
N PRO A 246 2.30 5.22 9.72
CA PRO A 246 1.42 6.36 9.51
C PRO A 246 2.06 7.38 8.57
N VAL A 247 1.25 8.25 7.97
CA VAL A 247 1.78 9.42 7.26
C VAL A 247 2.30 10.45 8.25
N GLY A 248 3.45 11.05 7.94
CA GLY A 248 4.07 12.16 8.67
C GLY A 248 4.67 13.18 7.72
N SER A 249 5.12 14.32 8.25
CA SER A 249 5.86 15.36 7.53
C SER A 249 7.34 15.00 7.38
#